data_AF-A0A0T7FMB1-F1
#
_entry.id   AF-A0A0T7FMB1-F1
#
_cell.length_a   1.000
_cell.length_b   1.000
_cell.length_c   1.000
_cell.angle_alpha   90.00
_cell.angle_beta   90.00
_cell.angle_gamma   90.00
#
_symmetry.space_group_name_H-M   'P 1'
#
loop_
_entity.id
_entity.type
_entity.pdbx_description
1 polymer ?
#
loop_
_entity_poly.entity_id
_entity_poly.type
_entity_poly.pdbx_seq_one_letter_code
_entity_poly.pdbx_strand_id
1 'polypeptide(L)'
;MRCEPLLLRFEDRPQAMSVLGEIGVAFDAVSGDGVIRKPTGETAEFEGEVVALTSPLSGYHVRLVWRGELPSSLTPYLVDRGA
;
A
#
# COMPACT_ATOMS: atom_id res chain seq x y z
N MET A 1 17.90 13.54 4.90
CA MET A 1 17.19 12.46 4.18
C MET A 1 15.85 12.25 4.87
N ARG A 2 14.74 12.54 4.19
CA ARG A 2 13.39 12.35 4.73
C ARG A 2 13.02 10.87 4.66
N CYS A 3 12.29 10.39 5.65
CA CYS A 3 11.65 9.10 5.57
C CYS A 3 10.30 9.27 4.89
N GLU A 4 10.01 8.49 3.86
CA GLU A 4 8.77 8.53 3.12
C GLU A 4 7.95 7.28 3.43
N PRO A 5 6.68 7.42 3.82
CA PRO A 5 5.80 6.28 3.93
C PRO A 5 5.49 5.76 2.52
N LEU A 6 5.70 4.46 2.33
CA LEU A 6 5.43 3.73 1.12
C LEU A 6 4.28 2.79 1.38
N LEU A 7 3.41 2.71 0.38
CA LEU A 7 2.43 1.66 0.31
C LEU A 7 2.78 0.70 -0.81
N LEU A 8 3.02 -0.56 -0.45
CA LEU A 8 3.28 -1.64 -1.39
C LEU A 8 2.08 -2.58 -1.47
N ARG A 9 1.86 -3.17 -2.64
CA ARG A 9 0.85 -4.20 -2.90
C ARG A 9 1.51 -5.40 -3.54
N PHE A 10 1.30 -6.55 -2.92
CA PHE A 10 1.70 -7.87 -3.37
C PHE A 10 0.45 -8.70 -3.67
N GLU A 11 0.63 -9.78 -4.41
CA GLU A 11 -0.41 -10.78 -4.65
C GLU A 11 -0.83 -11.44 -3.33
N ASP A 12 0.16 -11.92 -2.57
CA ASP A 12 -0.04 -12.59 -1.30
C ASP A 12 1.10 -12.32 -0.30
N ARG A 13 0.93 -12.83 0.92
CA ARG A 13 1.93 -12.70 1.99
C ARG A 13 3.27 -13.40 1.64
N PRO A 14 3.30 -14.64 1.13
CA PRO A 14 4.56 -15.28 0.70
C PRO A 14 5.37 -14.44 -0.28
N GLN A 15 4.74 -13.82 -1.28
CA GLN A 15 5.40 -12.95 -2.25
C GLN A 15 6.01 -11.73 -1.55
N ALA A 16 5.25 -11.07 -0.66
CA ALA A 16 5.74 -9.94 0.11
C ALA A 16 6.96 -10.31 0.96
N MET A 17 6.92 -11.46 1.63
CA MET A 17 8.03 -11.97 2.44
C MET A 17 9.26 -12.27 1.59
N SER A 18 9.09 -12.84 0.40
CA SER A 18 10.20 -13.12 -0.52
C SER A 18 10.86 -11.82 -1.00
N VAL A 19 10.08 -10.88 -1.53
CA VAL A 19 10.60 -9.63 -2.10
C VAL A 19 11.23 -8.74 -1.03
N LEU A 20 10.56 -8.58 0.12
CA LEU A 20 11.08 -7.76 1.22
C LEU A 20 12.27 -8.44 1.92
N GLY A 21 12.27 -9.77 1.99
CA GLY A 21 13.42 -10.55 2.48
C GLY A 21 14.67 -10.38 1.62
N GLU A 22 14.52 -10.38 0.29
CA GLU A 22 15.64 -10.19 -0.65
C GLU A 22 16.39 -8.86 -0.44
N ILE A 23 15.68 -7.81 -0.04
CA ILE A 23 16.26 -6.48 0.22
C ILE A 23 16.59 -6.23 1.70
N GLY A 24 16.49 -7.26 2.54
CA GLY A 24 16.86 -7.19 3.97
C GLY A 24 15.85 -6.43 4.84
N VAL A 25 14.61 -6.28 4.39
CA VAL A 25 13.55 -5.61 5.13
C VAL A 25 12.80 -6.64 5.97
N ALA A 26 13.14 -6.69 7.26
CA ALA A 26 12.33 -7.40 8.23
C ALA A 26 11.06 -6.58 8.51
N PHE A 27 9.90 -7.10 8.11
CA PHE A 27 8.61 -6.51 8.48
C PHE A 27 7.84 -7.52 9.33
N ASP A 28 7.32 -7.06 10.46
CA ASP A 28 6.34 -7.82 11.22
C ASP A 28 4.97 -7.46 10.63
N ALA A 29 4.22 -8.48 10.19
CA ALA A 29 3.00 -8.28 9.43
C ALA A 29 2.00 -7.41 10.20
N VAL A 30 1.69 -6.21 9.69
CA VAL A 30 0.61 -5.39 10.27
C VAL A 30 -0.71 -6.08 9.95
N SER A 31 -1.28 -6.76 10.94
CA SER A 31 -2.65 -7.29 10.88
C SER A 31 -3.66 -6.14 10.89
N GLY A 32 -3.89 -5.54 9.74
CA GLY A 32 -5.18 -4.92 9.42
C GLY A 32 -6.06 -5.95 8.70
N ASP A 33 -7.35 -5.67 8.54
CA ASP A 33 -8.21 -6.40 7.58
C ASP A 33 -7.65 -6.36 6.14
N GLY A 34 -6.60 -5.58 5.89
CA GLY A 34 -5.77 -5.59 4.68
C GLY A 34 -6.41 -4.82 3.53
N VAL A 35 -7.54 -4.17 3.80
CA VAL A 35 -8.38 -3.55 2.79
C VAL A 35 -8.01 -2.09 2.62
N ILE A 36 -7.16 -1.82 1.65
CA ILE A 36 -6.92 -0.45 1.19
C ILE A 36 -8.02 -0.09 0.22
N ARG A 37 -8.69 1.03 0.45
CA ARG A 37 -9.79 1.49 -0.40
C ARG A 37 -9.28 2.55 -1.37
N LYS A 38 -9.48 2.36 -2.68
CA LYS A 38 -9.15 3.37 -3.71
C LYS A 38 -10.42 4.06 -4.21
N PRO A 39 -10.39 5.36 -4.54
CA PRO A 39 -11.52 6.05 -5.15
C PRO A 39 -11.90 5.38 -6.47
N THR A 40 -13.19 5.15 -6.70
CA THR A 40 -13.69 4.61 -7.98
C THR A 40 -13.82 5.69 -9.06
N GLY A 41 -13.76 6.96 -8.66
CA GLY A 41 -14.10 8.11 -9.52
C GLY A 41 -15.60 8.41 -9.52
N GLU A 42 -16.42 7.56 -8.92
CA GLU A 42 -17.83 7.80 -8.70
C GLU A 42 -18.03 8.53 -7.37
N THR A 43 -19.11 9.30 -7.30
CA THR A 43 -19.50 10.01 -6.09
C THR A 43 -20.96 9.72 -5.79
N ALA A 44 -21.31 9.72 -4.50
CA ALA A 44 -22.68 9.58 -4.02
C ALA A 44 -23.02 10.79 -3.16
N GLU A 45 -24.24 11.31 -3.30
CA GLU A 45 -24.75 12.34 -2.41
C GLU A 45 -25.38 11.69 -1.17
N PHE A 46 -24.87 12.05 0.01
CA PHE A 46 -25.40 11.62 1.29
C PHE A 46 -25.53 12.84 2.20
N GLU A 47 -26.73 13.09 2.74
CA GLU A 47 -27.02 14.24 3.61
C GLU A 47 -26.63 15.62 3.01
N GLY A 48 -26.61 15.74 1.68
CA GLY A 48 -26.21 16.98 0.99
C GLY A 48 -24.70 17.14 0.79
N GLU A 49 -23.91 16.13 1.16
CA GLU A 49 -22.48 16.06 0.89
C GLU A 49 -22.17 15.07 -0.24
N VAL A 50 -21.25 15.45 -1.13
CA VAL A 50 -20.75 14.60 -2.21
C VAL A 50 -19.60 13.75 -1.66
N VAL A 51 -19.86 12.46 -1.44
CA VAL A 51 -18.87 11.51 -0.91
C VAL A 51 -18.27 10.70 -2.05
N ALA A 52 -16.94 10.63 -2.11
CA ALA A 52 -16.26 9.76 -3.07
C ALA A 52 -16.44 8.29 -2.69
N LEU A 53 -16.93 7.48 -3.64
CA LEU A 53 -17.03 6.04 -3.45
C LEU A 53 -15.64 5.42 -3.56
N THR A 54 -15.40 4.41 -2.72
CA THR A 54 -14.11 3.73 -2.66
C THR A 54 -14.31 2.22 -2.73
N SER A 55 -13.45 1.54 -3.49
CA SER A 55 -13.46 0.09 -3.66
C SER A 55 -12.25 -0.55 -3.00
N PRO A 56 -12.40 -1.74 -2.38
CA PRO A 56 -11.28 -2.48 -1.82
C PRO A 56 -10.31 -2.87 -2.93
N LEU A 57 -9.05 -2.47 -2.78
CA LEU A 57 -7.94 -3.02 -3.54
C LEU A 57 -7.68 -4.44 -3.03
N SER A 58 -7.79 -5.41 -3.93
CA SER A 58 -7.44 -6.81 -3.63
C SER A 58 -5.92 -6.99 -3.54
N GLY A 59 -5.45 -7.86 -2.66
CA GLY A 59 -4.03 -8.19 -2.51
C GLY A 59 -3.49 -7.95 -1.10
N TYR A 60 -2.23 -8.33 -0.90
CA TYR A 60 -1.53 -8.17 0.37
C TYR A 60 -0.81 -6.81 0.41
N HIS A 61 -1.27 -5.92 1.27
CA HIS A 61 -0.74 -4.56 1.37
C HIS A 61 0.23 -4.42 2.52
N VAL A 62 1.36 -3.74 2.27
CA VAL A 62 2.40 -3.51 3.27
C VAL A 62 2.71 -2.02 3.29
N ARG A 63 2.55 -1.40 4.47
CA ARG A 63 3.02 -0.03 4.76
C ARG A 63 4.44 -0.10 5.31
N LEU A 64 5.36 0.63 4.68
CA LEU A 64 6.75 0.73 5.11
C LEU A 64 7.15 2.19 5.23
N VAL A 65 8.02 2.50 6.19
CA VAL A 65 8.68 3.80 6.24
C VAL A 65 10.06 3.62 5.62
N TRP A 66 10.25 4.20 4.43
CA TRP A 66 11.50 4.05 3.68
C TRP A 66 12.39 5.28 3.82
N ARG A 67 13.71 5.06 3.84
CA ARG A 67 14.68 6.14 3.90
C ARG A 67 15.71 5.96 2.80
N GLY A 68 15.79 6.93 1.90
CA GLY A 68 16.71 6.91 0.76
C GLY A 68 16.00 6.55 -0.54
N GLU A 69 16.77 6.15 -1.53
CA GLU A 69 16.23 5.76 -2.84
C GLU A 69 15.48 4.43 -2.74
N LEU A 70 14.32 4.36 -3.42
CA LEU A 70 13.55 3.13 -3.51
C LEU A 70 14.31 2.13 -4.41
N PRO A 71 14.59 0.91 -3.94
CA PRO A 71 15.14 -0.15 -4.79
C PRO A 71 14.26 -0.37 -6.01
N SER A 72 14.89 -0.56 -7.17
CA SER A 72 14.17 -0.82 -8.42
C SER A 72 13.29 -2.08 -8.35
N SER A 73 13.64 -3.03 -7.48
CA SER A 73 12.84 -4.23 -7.19
C SER A 73 11.50 -3.93 -6.51
N LEU A 74 11.35 -2.79 -5.82
CA LEU A 74 10.09 -2.40 -5.16
C LEU A 74 9.18 -1.57 -6.05
N THR A 75 9.69 -0.97 -7.12
CA THR A 75 8.92 -0.13 -8.05
C THR A 75 7.65 -0.79 -8.59
N PRO A 76 7.65 -2.08 -8.97
CA PRO A 76 6.44 -2.75 -9.48
C PRO A 76 5.34 -2.91 -8.43
N TYR A 77 5.70 -2.92 -7.15
CA TYR A 77 4.79 -3.14 -6.03
C TYR A 77 4.28 -1.83 -5.42
N LEU A 78 4.84 -0.69 -5.83
CA LEU A 78 4.51 0.62 -5.27
C LEU A 78 3.09 1.06 -5.70
N VAL A 79 2.22 1.26 -4.72
CA VAL A 79 0.87 1.81 -4.90
C VAL A 79 0.85 3.31 -4.68
N ASP A 80 1.54 3.78 -3.64
CA ASP A 80 1.55 5.19 -3.26
C ASP A 80 2.81 5.58 -2.47
N ARG A 81 3.25 6.83 -2.66
CA ARG A 81 4.28 7.48 -1.85
C ARG A 81 3.64 8.62 -1.08
N GLY A 82 3.64 8.55 0.25
CA GLY A 82 3.01 9.55 1.12
C GLY A 82 1.82 9.07 1.94
N ALA A 83 1.51 7.77 1.93
CA ALA A 83 0.35 7.16 2.59
C ALA A 83 0.37 7.17 4.13
#